data_AF-A0A2T4TRC0-F1
#
_entry.id   AF-A0A2T4TRC0-F1
#
_cell.length_a   1.000
_cell.length_b   1.000
_cell.length_c   1.000
_cell.angle_alpha   90.00
_cell.angle_beta   90.00
_cell.angle_gamma   90.00
#
_symmetry.space_group_name_H-M   'P 1'
#
loop_
_entity.id
_entity.type
_entity.pdbx_description
1 polymer ?
#
loop_
_entity_poly.entity_id
_entity_poly.type
_entity_poly.pdbx_seq_one_letter_code
_entity_poly.pdbx_strand_id
1 'polypeptide(L)'
;MKLYTLIVNFIYGNRTYQISANSIREALHQLFDTREMEGVGKKALRQLHEDIDSELWKPAPFMEMTNSWVCQYRVNNENMYVNIVKTDEQQDPDEPSDPLKYTDGLYMAEQGHRILNHFARLEEKADWKALKRYALKICKLYPKEFYPMIKVVESCYFLEEPEEMLLWARKAYEEWSDDPYTSFWLALALYENGRWQEAIRHSDTILYWDFRNLAYGQYGSGADYAWQLIDDCKAIKGLSLLALNQAGGTALLREYLAHAKAATSYFKKSWVRSILKEASLKEN
;
A
#
# COMPACT_ATOMS: atom_id res chain seq x y z
N MET A 1 -10.75 -3.74 -6.08
CA MET A 1 -10.82 -5.18 -5.73
C MET A 1 -9.77 -5.87 -6.58
N LYS A 2 -8.88 -6.69 -6.00
CA LYS A 2 -7.79 -7.34 -6.76
C LYS A 2 -8.42 -8.36 -7.72
N LEU A 3 -8.11 -8.29 -9.01
CA LEU A 3 -8.44 -9.37 -9.96
C LEU A 3 -7.17 -10.22 -10.10
N TYR A 4 -7.03 -11.20 -9.21
CA TYR A 4 -6.11 -12.30 -9.46
C TYR A 4 -6.82 -13.28 -10.38
N THR A 5 -6.19 -13.70 -11.46
CA THR A 5 -6.66 -14.88 -12.18
C THR A 5 -5.92 -16.10 -11.62
N LEU A 6 -6.66 -16.98 -10.95
CA LEU A 6 -6.17 -18.28 -10.56
C LEU A 6 -6.38 -19.23 -11.74
N ILE A 7 -5.33 -19.95 -12.12
CA ILE A 7 -5.49 -21.15 -12.93
C ILE A 7 -5.60 -22.32 -11.95
N VAL A 8 -6.78 -22.91 -11.87
CA VAL A 8 -7.04 -24.08 -11.02
C VAL A 8 -7.13 -25.30 -11.91
N ASN A 9 -6.20 -26.24 -11.71
CA ASN A 9 -6.17 -27.53 -12.38
C ASN A 9 -6.74 -28.61 -11.45
N PHE A 10 -7.84 -29.23 -11.86
CA PHE A 10 -8.45 -30.38 -11.20
C PHE A 10 -8.04 -31.65 -11.92
N ILE A 11 -7.37 -32.57 -11.21
CA ILE A 11 -6.92 -33.85 -11.74
C ILE A 11 -7.72 -34.94 -11.04
N TYR A 12 -8.51 -35.70 -11.79
CA TYR A 12 -9.31 -36.82 -11.29
C TYR A 12 -9.20 -38.00 -12.25
N GLY A 13 -8.69 -39.13 -11.76
CA GLY A 13 -8.32 -40.27 -12.61
C GLY A 13 -7.29 -39.85 -13.67
N ASN A 14 -7.59 -40.09 -14.94
CA ASN A 14 -6.74 -39.72 -16.09
C ASN A 14 -7.15 -38.40 -16.77
N ARG A 15 -8.02 -37.60 -16.14
CA ARG A 15 -8.52 -36.35 -16.71
C ARG A 15 -8.00 -35.15 -15.93
N THR A 16 -7.69 -34.08 -16.67
CA THR A 16 -7.32 -32.77 -16.12
C THR A 16 -8.30 -31.73 -16.62
N TYR A 17 -8.89 -30.96 -15.70
CA TYR A 17 -9.78 -29.85 -15.99
C TYR A 17 -9.11 -28.56 -15.53
N GLN A 18 -8.94 -27.60 -16.44
CA GLN A 18 -8.29 -26.33 -16.16
C GLN A 18 -9.33 -25.22 -16.18
N ILE A 19 -9.41 -24.46 -15.08
CA ILE A 19 -10.36 -23.36 -14.93
C ILE A 19 -9.64 -22.07 -14.54
N SER A 20 -10.02 -21.00 -15.20
CA SER A 20 -9.57 -19.64 -14.90
C SER A 20 -10.64 -18.94 -14.06
N ALA A 21 -10.34 -18.56 -12.82
CA ALA A 21 -11.30 -17.90 -11.94
C ALA A 21 -10.64 -16.90 -11.00
N ASN A 22 -11.43 -15.99 -10.43
CA ASN A 22 -10.92 -14.95 -9.51
C ASN A 22 -10.83 -15.43 -8.07
N SER A 23 -11.40 -16.59 -7.77
CA SER A 23 -11.26 -17.28 -6.49
C SER A 23 -11.36 -18.79 -6.67
N ILE A 24 -10.85 -19.54 -5.70
CA ILE A 24 -10.97 -21.01 -5.67
C ILE A 24 -12.46 -21.40 -5.62
N ARG A 25 -13.27 -20.67 -4.84
CA ARG A 25 -14.72 -20.87 -4.76
C ARG A 25 -15.38 -20.69 -6.13
N GLU A 26 -15.03 -19.64 -6.86
CA GLU A 26 -15.53 -19.41 -8.23
C GLU A 26 -15.08 -20.51 -9.19
N ALA A 27 -13.80 -20.93 -9.14
CA ALA A 27 -13.30 -22.03 -9.96
C ALA A 27 -14.08 -23.33 -9.73
N LEU A 28 -14.40 -23.60 -8.46
CA LEU A 28 -15.19 -24.76 -8.06
C LEU A 28 -16.62 -24.68 -8.59
N HIS A 29 -17.29 -23.53 -8.45
CA HIS A 29 -18.63 -23.35 -9.04
C HIS A 29 -18.62 -23.55 -10.56
N GLN A 30 -17.64 -22.99 -11.27
CA GLN A 30 -17.50 -23.19 -12.72
C GLN A 30 -17.27 -24.67 -13.08
N LEU A 31 -16.49 -25.40 -12.27
CA LEU A 31 -16.27 -26.84 -12.45
C LEU A 31 -17.59 -27.62 -12.33
N PHE A 32 -18.45 -27.25 -11.39
CA PHE A 32 -19.74 -27.91 -11.18
C PHE A 32 -20.78 -27.61 -12.27
N ASP A 33 -20.67 -26.46 -12.93
CA ASP A 33 -21.56 -26.05 -14.03
C ASP A 33 -21.10 -26.56 -15.40
N THR A 34 -19.84 -26.99 -15.54
CA THR A 34 -19.37 -27.62 -16.78
C THR A 34 -19.93 -29.04 -16.93
N ARG A 35 -20.56 -29.32 -18.08
CA ARG A 35 -21.02 -30.67 -18.48
C ARG A 35 -19.87 -31.70 -18.60
N GLU A 36 -18.62 -31.29 -18.40
CA GLU A 36 -17.41 -32.08 -18.63
C GLU A 36 -17.05 -33.03 -17.47
N MET A 37 -17.67 -32.88 -16.30
CA MET A 37 -17.51 -33.78 -15.14
C MET A 37 -18.31 -35.10 -15.26
N GLU A 38 -18.64 -35.54 -16.48
CA GLU A 38 -19.24 -36.85 -16.76
C GLU A 38 -18.31 -37.98 -16.33
N GLY A 39 -18.53 -38.48 -15.11
CA GLY A 39 -17.73 -39.55 -14.49
C GLY A 39 -17.55 -39.38 -12.98
N VAL A 40 -17.63 -38.15 -12.47
CA VAL A 40 -17.64 -37.89 -11.03
C VAL A 40 -19.07 -38.03 -10.53
N GLY A 41 -19.36 -39.06 -9.74
CA GLY A 41 -20.73 -39.36 -9.29
C GLY A 41 -21.37 -38.17 -8.57
N LYS A 42 -22.67 -37.91 -8.80
CA LYS A 42 -23.42 -36.78 -8.21
C LYS A 42 -23.26 -36.65 -6.68
N LYS A 43 -23.13 -37.77 -5.97
CA LYS A 43 -22.89 -37.81 -4.52
C LYS A 43 -21.52 -37.25 -4.13
N ALA A 44 -20.49 -37.55 -4.91
CA ALA A 44 -19.13 -37.06 -4.73
C ALA A 44 -19.03 -35.55 -4.97
N LEU A 45 -19.73 -35.05 -6.01
CA LEU A 45 -19.80 -33.61 -6.29
C LEU A 45 -20.51 -32.84 -5.18
N ARG A 46 -21.63 -33.37 -4.64
CA ARG A 46 -22.34 -32.76 -3.51
C ARG A 46 -21.48 -32.72 -2.24
N GLN A 47 -20.80 -33.82 -1.91
CA GLN A 47 -19.91 -33.89 -0.75
C GLN A 47 -18.77 -32.87 -0.86
N LEU A 48 -18.13 -32.79 -2.03
CA LEU A 48 -17.06 -31.82 -2.29
C LEU A 48 -17.55 -30.36 -2.08
N HIS A 49 -18.76 -30.04 -2.54
CA HIS A 49 -19.38 -28.73 -2.35
C HIS A 49 -19.59 -28.39 -0.86
N GLU A 50 -20.11 -29.34 -0.08
CA GLU A 50 -20.34 -29.19 1.37
C GLU A 50 -19.02 -29.06 2.15
N ASP A 51 -17.96 -29.76 1.74
CA ASP A 51 -16.64 -29.74 2.40
C ASP A 51 -15.86 -28.43 2.14
N ILE A 52 -16.08 -27.80 0.99
CA ILE A 52 -15.49 -26.49 0.64
C ILE A 52 -16.14 -25.34 1.41
N ASP A 53 -17.46 -25.38 1.59
CA ASP A 53 -18.20 -24.31 2.27
C ASP A 53 -18.17 -24.40 3.80
N SER A 54 -17.72 -25.53 4.35
CA SER A 54 -17.70 -25.78 5.81
C SER A 54 -16.44 -25.33 6.54
N GLU A 55 -15.53 -24.59 5.90
CA GLU A 55 -14.19 -24.20 6.44
C GLU A 55 -13.28 -25.37 6.87
N LEU A 56 -13.71 -26.62 6.67
CA LEU A 56 -12.92 -27.83 6.92
C LEU A 56 -11.85 -28.03 5.84
N TRP A 57 -12.00 -27.38 4.69
CA TRP A 57 -10.96 -27.30 3.68
C TRP A 57 -9.84 -26.34 4.11
N LYS A 58 -8.78 -26.89 4.67
CA LYS A 58 -7.49 -26.20 4.80
C LYS A 58 -6.53 -26.83 3.79
N PRO A 59 -6.09 -26.10 2.75
CA PRO A 59 -4.98 -26.59 1.93
C PRO A 59 -3.82 -26.82 2.89
N ALA A 60 -3.36 -28.07 3.04
CA ALA A 60 -2.15 -28.34 3.78
C ALA A 60 -1.02 -27.60 3.05
N PRO A 61 -0.35 -26.62 3.68
CA PRO A 61 0.66 -25.85 2.99
C PRO A 61 1.87 -26.75 2.77
N PHE A 62 1.97 -27.37 1.60
CA PHE A 62 3.26 -27.81 1.12
C PHE A 62 3.98 -26.52 0.68
N MET A 63 4.92 -26.10 1.52
CA MET A 63 5.55 -24.78 1.53
C MET A 63 6.25 -24.40 0.22
N GLU A 64 6.06 -23.12 -0.12
CA GLU A 64 7.05 -22.17 -0.64
C GLU A 64 8.14 -22.69 -1.57
N MET A 65 7.96 -22.42 -2.88
CA MET A 65 9.03 -22.00 -3.81
C MET A 65 8.51 -21.72 -5.23
N THR A 66 7.24 -21.98 -5.52
CA THR A 66 6.61 -21.71 -6.82
C THR A 66 5.25 -21.05 -6.63
N ASN A 67 4.77 -20.29 -7.62
CA ASN A 67 3.44 -19.66 -7.67
C ASN A 67 2.28 -20.68 -7.69
N SER A 68 2.39 -21.83 -7.03
CA SER A 68 1.47 -22.97 -7.12
C SER A 68 1.21 -23.60 -5.76
N TRP A 69 -0.06 -23.87 -5.44
CA TRP A 69 -0.48 -24.66 -4.29
C TRP A 69 -1.08 -25.98 -4.76
N VAL A 70 -0.60 -27.10 -4.23
CA VAL A 70 -1.13 -28.44 -4.56
C VAL A 70 -1.83 -29.02 -3.34
N CYS A 71 -3.10 -29.39 -3.50
CA CYS A 71 -3.91 -30.05 -2.49
C CYS A 71 -4.33 -31.42 -2.98
N GLN A 72 -4.20 -32.44 -2.13
CA GLN A 72 -4.76 -33.76 -2.38
C GLN A 72 -6.08 -33.88 -1.63
N TYR A 73 -7.12 -34.30 -2.34
CA TYR A 73 -8.45 -34.55 -1.81
C TYR A 73 -8.88 -35.97 -2.15
N ARG A 74 -9.69 -36.62 -1.30
CA ARG A 74 -10.16 -37.99 -1.56
C ARG A 74 -11.66 -37.99 -1.80
N VAL A 75 -12.06 -38.49 -2.97
CA VAL A 75 -13.46 -38.54 -3.40
C VAL A 75 -13.78 -40.00 -3.76
N ASN A 76 -14.77 -40.60 -3.10
CA ASN A 76 -15.16 -42.01 -3.32
C ASN A 76 -13.98 -43.00 -3.31
N ASN A 77 -13.06 -42.87 -2.35
CA ASN A 77 -11.81 -43.66 -2.24
C ASN A 77 -10.75 -43.41 -3.31
N GLU A 78 -10.99 -42.56 -4.31
CA GLU A 78 -10.02 -42.12 -5.32
C GLU A 78 -9.36 -40.79 -4.95
N ASN A 79 -8.12 -40.60 -5.38
CA ASN A 79 -7.39 -39.35 -5.16
C ASN A 79 -7.74 -38.34 -6.26
N MET A 80 -8.11 -37.14 -5.83
CA MET A 80 -8.24 -35.94 -6.66
C MET A 80 -7.12 -34.97 -6.26
N TYR A 81 -6.42 -34.42 -7.24
CA TYR A 81 -5.41 -33.39 -6.99
C TYR A 81 -5.90 -32.05 -7.51
N VAL A 82 -5.78 -31.01 -6.70
CA VAL A 82 -6.10 -29.63 -7.05
C VAL A 82 -4.80 -28.85 -7.05
N ASN A 83 -4.35 -28.42 -8.21
CA ASN A 83 -3.19 -27.55 -8.36
C ASN A 83 -3.65 -26.14 -8.71
N ILE A 84 -3.47 -25.21 -7.78
CA ILE A 84 -3.84 -23.80 -7.90
C ILE A 84 -2.57 -23.04 -8.26
N VAL A 85 -2.47 -22.61 -9.51
CA VAL A 85 -1.39 -21.73 -9.96
C VAL A 85 -1.87 -20.30 -9.89
N LYS A 86 -1.22 -19.49 -9.05
CA LYS A 86 -1.34 -18.04 -9.09
C LYS A 86 -0.66 -17.58 -10.37
N THR A 87 -1.43 -17.13 -11.35
CA THR A 87 -0.81 -16.48 -12.51
C THR A 87 -0.26 -15.13 -12.08
N ASP A 88 0.87 -14.74 -12.67
CA ASP A 88 1.44 -13.43 -12.39
C ASP A 88 0.38 -12.35 -12.66
N GLU A 89 0.33 -11.38 -11.75
CA GLU A 89 -0.53 -10.21 -11.85
C GLU A 89 -0.42 -9.65 -13.27
N GLN A 90 -1.53 -9.22 -13.90
CA GLN A 90 -1.46 -8.52 -15.17
C GLN A 90 -0.41 -7.41 -15.04
N GLN A 91 0.75 -7.64 -15.66
CA GLN A 91 1.86 -6.71 -15.65
C GLN A 91 1.33 -5.42 -16.27
N ASP A 92 1.51 -4.29 -15.61
CA ASP A 92 1.19 -3.01 -16.22
C ASP A 92 1.95 -2.98 -17.55
N PRO A 93 1.25 -2.87 -18.70
CA PRO A 93 1.87 -3.03 -20.01
C PRO A 93 2.98 -2.01 -20.26
N ASP A 94 3.00 -0.93 -19.47
CA ASP A 94 3.99 0.13 -19.53
C ASP A 94 4.92 0.13 -18.29
N GLU A 95 4.96 -0.98 -17.54
CA GLU A 95 5.98 -1.21 -16.53
C GLU A 95 7.35 -1.40 -17.21
N PRO A 96 8.42 -0.70 -16.78
CA PRO A 96 9.74 -0.88 -17.36
C PRO A 96 10.20 -2.36 -17.31
N SER A 97 10.48 -2.95 -18.47
CA SER A 97 10.80 -4.38 -18.64
C SER A 97 12.31 -4.70 -18.67
N ASP A 98 13.17 -3.68 -18.62
CA ASP A 98 14.61 -3.85 -18.84
C ASP A 98 15.34 -4.61 -17.72
N PRO A 99 16.41 -5.35 -18.05
CA PRO A 99 17.25 -6.01 -17.07
C PRO A 99 17.92 -4.96 -16.17
N LEU A 100 17.51 -4.97 -14.92
CA LEU A 100 17.97 -4.05 -13.91
C LEU A 100 19.45 -4.33 -13.61
N LYS A 101 20.33 -3.37 -13.90
CA LYS A 101 21.73 -3.40 -13.47
C LYS A 101 21.76 -3.13 -11.97
N TYR A 102 22.36 -4.04 -11.21
CA TYR A 102 22.40 -4.01 -9.76
C TYR A 102 23.68 -3.31 -9.28
N THR A 103 23.53 -2.29 -8.44
CA THR A 103 24.62 -1.61 -7.75
C THR A 103 24.24 -1.46 -6.28
N ASP A 104 24.89 -2.19 -5.37
CA ASP A 104 24.84 -2.04 -3.90
C ASP A 104 23.50 -1.63 -3.23
N GLY A 105 22.35 -1.98 -3.82
CA GLY A 105 21.01 -1.64 -3.35
C GLY A 105 20.42 -0.30 -3.80
N LEU A 106 21.04 0.38 -4.78
CA LEU A 106 20.61 1.65 -5.41
C LEU A 106 20.41 1.46 -6.93
N TYR A 107 19.56 2.27 -7.56
CA TYR A 107 19.39 2.25 -9.02
C TYR A 107 20.30 3.27 -9.72
N MET A 108 20.75 2.96 -10.94
CA MET A 108 21.51 3.92 -11.76
C MET A 108 20.58 5.00 -12.33
N ALA A 109 21.13 6.17 -12.69
CA ALA A 109 20.36 7.33 -13.15
C ALA A 109 19.37 7.03 -14.30
N GLU A 110 19.76 6.21 -15.28
CA GLU A 110 18.90 5.81 -16.41
C GLU A 110 17.72 4.92 -15.97
N GLN A 111 17.94 4.04 -14.99
CA GLN A 111 16.88 3.22 -14.40
C GLN A 111 15.97 4.10 -13.54
N GLY A 112 16.57 4.98 -12.74
CA GLY A 112 15.86 5.94 -11.90
C GLY A 112 14.88 6.78 -12.69
N HIS A 113 15.31 7.38 -13.81
CA HIS A 113 14.42 8.20 -14.63
C HIS A 113 13.14 7.45 -15.07
N ARG A 114 13.27 6.19 -15.47
CA ARG A 114 12.13 5.37 -15.92
C ARG A 114 11.21 4.96 -14.76
N ILE A 115 11.80 4.59 -13.63
CA ILE A 115 11.05 4.28 -12.39
C ILE A 115 10.25 5.52 -11.96
N LEU A 116 10.88 6.69 -11.94
CA LEU A 116 10.25 7.95 -11.56
C LEU A 116 9.13 8.36 -12.53
N ASN A 117 9.34 8.21 -13.84
CA ASN A 117 8.28 8.48 -14.83
C ASN A 117 7.08 7.54 -14.66
N HIS A 118 7.32 6.27 -14.34
CA HIS A 118 6.24 5.32 -14.09
C HIS A 118 5.47 5.66 -12.82
N PHE A 119 6.15 6.07 -11.73
CA PHE A 119 5.48 6.61 -10.53
C PHE A 119 4.60 7.81 -10.86
N ALA A 120 5.15 8.82 -11.55
CA ALA A 120 4.42 10.04 -11.92
C ALA A 120 3.13 9.74 -12.70
N ARG A 121 3.18 8.76 -13.60
CA ARG A 121 2.02 8.35 -14.40
C ARG A 121 0.95 7.63 -13.58
N LEU A 122 1.34 6.81 -12.60
CA LEU A 122 0.40 6.14 -11.71
C LEU A 122 -0.26 7.16 -10.76
N GLU A 123 0.48 8.18 -10.34
CA GLU A 123 -0.03 9.31 -9.54
C GLU A 123 -1.01 10.18 -10.33
N GLU A 124 -0.69 10.50 -11.59
CA GLU A 124 -1.60 11.24 -12.48
C GLU A 124 -2.95 10.52 -12.66
N LYS A 125 -2.92 9.18 -12.70
CA LYS A 125 -4.12 8.34 -12.76
C LYS A 125 -4.79 8.11 -11.40
N ALA A 126 -4.17 8.55 -10.30
CA ALA A 126 -4.54 8.24 -8.93
C ALA A 126 -4.74 6.72 -8.67
N ASP A 127 -3.96 5.86 -9.36
CA ASP A 127 -4.00 4.41 -9.13
C ASP A 127 -3.07 4.02 -7.98
N TRP A 128 -3.47 4.41 -6.77
CA TRP A 128 -2.70 4.19 -5.54
C TRP A 128 -2.42 2.71 -5.26
N LYS A 129 -3.28 1.80 -5.75
CA LYS A 129 -3.06 0.35 -5.60
C LYS A 129 -1.93 -0.10 -6.51
N ALA A 130 -1.92 0.32 -7.77
CA ALA A 130 -0.82 0.01 -8.69
C ALA A 130 0.47 0.68 -8.23
N LEU A 131 0.41 1.95 -7.80
CA LEU A 131 1.56 2.70 -7.27
C LEU A 131 2.21 1.95 -6.11
N LYS A 132 1.42 1.54 -5.10
CA LYS A 132 1.91 0.76 -3.97
C LYS A 132 2.59 -0.53 -4.38
N ARG A 133 1.97 -1.31 -5.29
CA ARG A 133 2.53 -2.58 -5.75
C ARG A 133 3.86 -2.38 -6.47
N TYR A 134 3.92 -1.41 -7.37
CA TYR A 134 5.14 -1.09 -8.09
C TYR A 134 6.23 -0.60 -7.13
N ALA A 135 5.91 0.32 -6.23
CA ALA A 135 6.82 0.81 -5.20
C ALA A 135 7.39 -0.32 -4.32
N LEU A 136 6.55 -1.26 -3.85
CA LEU A 136 6.98 -2.44 -3.10
C LEU A 136 7.95 -3.34 -3.90
N LYS A 137 7.71 -3.51 -5.21
CA LYS A 137 8.62 -4.24 -6.10
C LYS A 137 9.97 -3.52 -6.19
N ILE A 138 9.96 -2.20 -6.38
CA ILE A 138 11.17 -1.39 -6.44
C ILE A 138 11.94 -1.41 -5.11
N CYS A 139 11.27 -1.33 -3.95
CA CYS A 139 11.92 -1.45 -2.64
C CYS A 139 12.64 -2.80 -2.45
N LYS A 140 12.11 -3.90 -3.01
CA LYS A 140 12.79 -5.21 -2.94
C LYS A 140 14.07 -5.24 -3.78
N LEU A 141 14.04 -4.55 -4.92
CA LEU A 141 15.15 -4.49 -5.87
C LEU A 141 16.23 -3.50 -5.40
N TYR A 142 15.82 -2.40 -4.80
CA TYR A 142 16.68 -1.30 -4.35
C TYR A 142 16.34 -0.93 -2.90
N PRO A 143 16.75 -1.76 -1.93
CA PRO A 143 16.36 -1.61 -0.53
C PRO A 143 16.94 -0.36 0.16
N LYS A 144 17.91 0.34 -0.45
CA LYS A 144 18.50 1.58 0.11
C LYS A 144 17.93 2.87 -0.49
N GLU A 145 17.00 2.74 -1.45
CA GLU A 145 16.32 3.87 -2.07
C GLU A 145 15.12 4.28 -1.22
N PHE A 146 15.18 5.46 -0.58
CA PHE A 146 14.09 5.93 0.25
C PHE A 146 12.88 6.41 -0.58
N TYR A 147 13.09 6.94 -1.79
CA TYR A 147 12.00 7.52 -2.59
C TYR A 147 10.89 6.50 -2.95
N PRO A 148 11.20 5.27 -3.42
CA PRO A 148 10.20 4.21 -3.54
C PRO A 148 9.49 3.88 -2.22
N MET A 149 10.19 3.91 -1.08
CA MET A 149 9.55 3.70 0.22
C MET A 149 8.52 4.79 0.51
N ILE A 150 8.85 6.05 0.22
CA ILE A 150 7.91 7.17 0.33
C ILE A 150 6.70 6.97 -0.59
N LYS A 151 6.86 6.42 -1.79
CA LYS A 151 5.72 6.09 -2.65
C LYS A 151 4.82 5.00 -2.06
N VAL A 152 5.37 4.07 -1.29
CA VAL A 152 4.54 3.15 -0.49
C VAL A 152 3.76 3.91 0.58
N VAL A 153 4.43 4.81 1.32
CA VAL A 153 3.79 5.63 2.37
C VAL A 153 2.64 6.48 1.82
N GLU A 154 2.89 7.20 0.73
CA GLU A 154 1.90 8.04 0.05
C GLU A 154 0.71 7.21 -0.45
N SER A 155 0.97 6.03 -1.02
CA SER A 155 -0.10 5.13 -1.42
C SER A 155 -0.93 4.67 -0.23
N CYS A 156 -0.30 4.31 0.89
CA CYS A 156 -1.00 3.88 2.10
C CYS A 156 -1.85 5.02 2.71
N TYR A 157 -1.41 6.27 2.59
CA TYR A 157 -2.20 7.44 2.99
C TYR A 157 -3.53 7.51 2.22
N PHE A 158 -3.48 7.44 0.89
CA PHE A 158 -4.69 7.49 0.06
C PHE A 158 -5.54 6.22 0.11
N LEU A 159 -4.95 5.09 0.52
CA LEU A 159 -5.65 3.83 0.72
C LEU A 159 -6.21 3.64 2.14
N GLU A 160 -5.97 4.61 3.03
CA GLU A 160 -6.38 4.56 4.45
C GLU A 160 -5.81 3.33 5.18
N GLU A 161 -4.51 3.06 4.98
CA GLU A 161 -3.77 1.93 5.57
C GLU A 161 -2.71 2.44 6.57
N PRO A 162 -3.11 2.97 7.74
CA PRO A 162 -2.22 3.71 8.63
C PRO A 162 -1.07 2.88 9.21
N GLU A 163 -1.30 1.63 9.59
CA GLU A 163 -0.25 0.78 10.18
C GLU A 163 0.90 0.52 9.19
N GLU A 164 0.55 0.23 7.94
CA GLU A 164 1.55 0.00 6.89
C GLU A 164 2.22 1.30 6.47
N MET A 165 1.47 2.42 6.44
CA MET A 165 2.03 3.76 6.27
C MET A 165 3.15 4.03 7.28
N LEU A 166 2.90 3.76 8.57
CA LEU A 166 3.89 3.98 9.64
C LEU A 166 5.10 3.05 9.53
N LEU A 167 4.88 1.78 9.19
CA LEU A 167 5.97 0.82 8.97
C LEU A 167 6.94 1.33 7.90
N TRP A 168 6.43 1.77 6.75
CA TRP A 168 7.26 2.22 5.64
C TRP A 168 7.87 3.61 5.88
N ALA A 169 7.15 4.50 6.57
CA ALA A 169 7.69 5.82 6.92
C ALA A 169 8.88 5.72 7.88
N ARG A 170 8.84 4.77 8.84
CA ARG A 170 9.98 4.48 9.72
C ARG A 170 11.19 3.97 8.93
N LYS A 171 10.98 3.03 8.00
CA LYS A 171 12.06 2.52 7.14
C LYS A 171 12.68 3.63 6.29
N ALA A 172 11.86 4.47 5.66
CA ALA A 172 12.36 5.58 4.84
C ALA A 172 13.20 6.57 5.67
N TYR A 173 12.74 6.89 6.88
CA TYR A 173 13.46 7.75 7.82
C TYR A 173 14.74 7.11 8.37
N GLU A 174 14.75 5.79 8.62
CA GLU A 174 15.94 5.06 9.06
C GLU A 174 17.05 5.09 8.00
N GLU A 175 16.69 4.97 6.72
CA GLU A 175 17.66 5.04 5.63
C GLU A 175 18.14 6.49 5.38
N TRP A 176 17.24 7.48 5.46
CA TRP A 176 17.54 8.89 5.12
C TRP A 176 16.92 9.86 6.14
N SER A 177 17.44 9.89 7.37
CA SER A 177 16.90 10.74 8.46
C SER A 177 17.15 12.24 8.27
N ASP A 178 18.18 12.59 7.49
CA ASP A 178 18.59 13.97 7.26
C ASP A 178 17.74 14.66 6.19
N ASP A 179 16.92 13.92 5.43
CA ASP A 179 16.03 14.47 4.43
C ASP A 179 14.73 14.97 5.09
N PRO A 180 14.34 16.25 4.92
CA PRO A 180 13.11 16.79 5.52
C PRO A 180 11.85 16.08 5.00
N TYR A 181 11.92 15.47 3.82
CA TYR A 181 10.81 14.75 3.23
C TYR A 181 10.49 13.45 3.99
N THR A 182 11.50 12.71 4.45
CA THR A 182 11.27 11.49 5.26
C THR A 182 10.74 11.85 6.64
N SER A 183 11.23 12.96 7.22
CA SER A 183 10.72 13.51 8.48
C SER A 183 9.24 13.88 8.39
N PHE A 184 8.82 14.48 7.27
CA PHE A 184 7.43 14.89 7.05
C PHE A 184 6.50 13.68 7.02
N TRP A 185 6.84 12.69 6.18
CA TRP A 185 6.04 11.49 6.03
C TRP A 185 5.97 10.68 7.31
N LEU A 186 7.06 10.63 8.09
CA LEU A 186 7.04 10.01 9.42
C LEU A 186 6.12 10.78 10.37
N ALA A 187 6.17 12.11 10.39
CA ALA A 187 5.27 12.92 11.22
C ALA A 187 3.79 12.66 10.89
N LEU A 188 3.45 12.62 9.61
CA LEU A 188 2.09 12.35 9.14
C LEU A 188 1.65 10.92 9.50
N ALA A 189 2.50 9.92 9.24
CA ALA A 189 2.18 8.53 9.57
C ALA A 189 1.99 8.32 11.09
N LEU A 190 2.82 8.97 11.92
CA LEU A 190 2.67 8.96 13.37
C LEU A 190 1.33 9.59 13.81
N TYR A 191 0.94 10.69 13.17
CA TYR A 191 -0.35 11.33 13.42
C TYR A 191 -1.53 10.42 13.10
N GLU A 192 -1.54 9.81 11.91
CA GLU A 192 -2.59 8.87 11.47
C GLU A 192 -2.70 7.63 12.38
N ASN A 193 -1.62 7.28 13.09
CA ASN A 193 -1.58 6.17 14.05
C ASN A 193 -1.81 6.60 15.50
N GLY A 194 -2.26 7.83 15.76
CA GLY A 194 -2.53 8.32 17.11
C GLY A 194 -1.26 8.55 17.96
N ARG A 195 -0.07 8.53 17.37
CA ARG A 195 1.23 8.70 18.03
C ARG A 195 1.59 10.19 18.12
N TRP A 196 0.65 11.00 18.64
CA TRP A 196 0.66 12.47 18.55
C TRP A 196 1.91 13.13 19.11
N GLN A 197 2.44 12.64 20.24
CA GLN A 197 3.65 13.21 20.84
C GLN A 197 4.89 12.98 19.97
N GLU A 198 4.96 11.86 19.25
CA GLU A 198 6.04 11.60 18.29
C GLU A 198 5.85 12.44 17.03
N ALA A 199 4.61 12.55 16.53
CA ALA A 199 4.27 13.38 15.36
C ALA A 199 4.66 14.86 15.55
N ILE A 200 4.45 15.39 16.76
CA ILE A 200 4.88 16.76 17.13
C ILE A 200 6.40 16.91 16.99
N ARG A 201 7.21 15.97 17.49
CA ARG A 201 8.68 16.07 17.43
C ARG A 201 9.22 16.10 16.01
N HIS A 202 8.68 15.26 15.13
CA HIS A 202 9.09 15.25 13.72
C HIS A 202 8.58 16.49 12.97
N SER A 203 7.38 16.99 13.30
CA SER A 203 6.89 18.26 12.76
C SER A 203 7.77 19.44 13.20
N ASP A 204 8.19 19.48 14.47
CA ASP A 204 9.07 20.52 15.02
C ASP A 204 10.43 20.54 14.34
N THR A 205 10.94 19.37 13.93
CA THR A 205 12.18 19.27 13.17
C THR A 205 12.09 20.07 11.87
N ILE A 206 11.01 19.92 11.11
CA ILE A 206 10.79 20.65 9.85
C ILE A 206 10.51 22.13 10.12
N LEU A 207 9.71 22.46 11.13
CA LEU A 207 9.37 23.84 11.48
C LEU A 207 10.59 24.64 11.99
N TYR A 208 11.63 23.97 12.48
CA TYR A 208 12.89 24.60 12.89
C TYR A 208 13.85 24.85 11.72
N TRP A 209 13.67 24.16 10.60
CA TRP A 209 14.56 24.31 9.45
C TRP A 209 14.44 25.67 8.77
N ASP A 210 15.57 26.19 8.30
CA ASP A 210 15.57 27.40 7.49
C ASP A 210 14.85 27.15 6.16
N PHE A 211 13.94 28.06 5.82
CA PHE A 211 13.12 27.97 4.61
C PHE A 211 13.99 27.86 3.34
N ARG A 212 15.11 28.60 3.23
CA ARG A 212 15.95 28.54 2.03
C ARG A 212 16.62 27.18 1.91
N ASN A 213 16.97 26.55 3.03
CA ASN A 213 17.48 25.18 3.02
C ASN A 213 16.41 24.17 2.59
N LEU A 214 15.17 24.31 3.07
CA LEU A 214 14.04 23.46 2.63
C LEU A 214 13.72 23.64 1.14
N ALA A 215 13.82 24.86 0.62
CA ALA A 215 13.45 25.15 -0.77
C ALA A 215 14.58 24.87 -1.77
N TYR A 216 15.83 25.18 -1.40
CA TYR A 216 16.97 25.28 -2.33
C TYR A 216 18.24 24.59 -1.83
N GLY A 217 18.19 23.93 -0.67
CA GLY A 217 19.30 23.13 -0.16
C GLY A 217 19.50 21.83 -0.93
N GLN A 218 20.37 20.96 -0.41
CA GLN A 218 20.70 19.66 -1.01
C GLN A 218 19.46 18.78 -1.29
N TYR A 219 18.43 18.89 -0.44
CA TYR A 219 17.17 18.13 -0.53
C TYR A 219 15.99 18.99 -0.97
N GLY A 220 16.25 20.20 -1.48
CA GLY A 220 15.21 21.17 -1.80
C GLY A 220 14.48 20.87 -3.10
N SER A 221 13.14 20.90 -3.06
CA SER A 221 12.27 20.69 -4.23
C SER A 221 11.56 21.99 -4.67
N GLY A 222 12.10 23.15 -4.28
CA GLY A 222 11.56 24.46 -4.60
C GLY A 222 10.66 25.07 -3.53
N ALA A 223 10.39 26.37 -3.69
CA ALA A 223 9.70 27.18 -2.69
C ALA A 223 8.25 26.74 -2.41
N ASP A 224 7.50 26.37 -3.45
CA ASP A 224 6.11 25.92 -3.28
C ASP A 224 6.02 24.66 -2.44
N TYR A 225 6.94 23.72 -2.67
CA TYR A 225 7.00 22.48 -1.92
C TYR A 225 7.44 22.69 -0.47
N ALA A 226 8.45 23.54 -0.24
CA ALA A 226 8.89 23.91 1.10
C ALA A 226 7.76 24.54 1.93
N TRP A 227 6.95 25.42 1.33
CA TRP A 227 5.79 26.01 2.00
C TRP A 227 4.70 24.98 2.33
N GLN A 228 4.43 24.05 1.40
CA GLN A 228 3.49 22.96 1.66
C GLN A 228 3.92 22.13 2.87
N LEU A 229 5.21 21.73 2.94
CA LEU A 229 5.74 20.97 4.08
C LEU A 229 5.56 21.72 5.40
N ILE A 230 5.92 23.00 5.43
CA ILE A 230 5.77 23.85 6.62
C ILE A 230 4.31 23.92 7.05
N ASP A 231 3.40 24.22 6.13
CA ASP A 231 1.98 24.37 6.43
C ASP A 231 1.37 23.04 6.91
N ASP A 232 1.64 21.93 6.24
CA ASP A 232 1.13 20.63 6.65
C ASP A 232 1.75 20.16 7.98
N CYS A 233 3.00 20.49 8.28
CA CYS A 233 3.58 20.27 9.63
C CYS A 233 2.90 21.12 10.70
N LYS A 234 2.48 22.36 10.40
CA LYS A 234 1.65 23.14 11.33
C LYS A 234 0.30 22.47 11.58
N ALA A 235 -0.32 21.90 10.53
CA ALA A 235 -1.54 21.12 10.68
C ALA A 235 -1.32 19.89 11.58
N ILE A 236 -0.32 19.05 11.26
CA ILE A 236 0.02 17.85 12.04
C ILE A 236 0.26 18.21 13.52
N LYS A 237 1.12 19.19 13.78
CA LYS A 237 1.42 19.64 15.14
C LYS A 237 0.19 20.20 15.83
N GLY A 238 -0.57 21.07 15.17
CA GLY A 238 -1.77 21.69 15.72
C GLY A 238 -2.84 20.67 16.11
N LEU A 239 -3.12 19.72 15.22
CA LEU A 239 -4.08 18.62 15.45
C LEU A 239 -3.60 17.70 16.58
N SER A 240 -2.32 17.36 16.59
CA SER A 240 -1.71 16.53 17.64
C SER A 240 -1.78 17.18 19.02
N LEU A 241 -1.52 18.49 19.11
CA LEU A 241 -1.66 19.25 20.37
C LEU A 241 -3.10 19.26 20.86
N LEU A 242 -4.08 19.47 19.97
CA LEU A 242 -5.50 19.40 20.33
C LEU A 242 -5.91 18.01 20.82
N ALA A 243 -5.44 16.95 20.15
CA ALA A 243 -5.70 15.57 20.57
C ALA A 243 -5.12 15.26 21.97
N LEU A 244 -4.00 15.88 22.32
CA LEU A 244 -3.36 15.79 23.64
C LEU A 244 -3.91 16.78 24.68
N ASN A 245 -4.91 17.60 24.34
CA ASN A 245 -5.38 18.72 25.17
C ASN A 245 -4.26 19.68 25.60
N GLN A 246 -3.28 19.91 24.72
CA GLN A 246 -2.18 20.83 24.94
C GLN A 246 -2.45 22.18 24.27
N ALA A 247 -1.94 23.26 24.88
CA ALA A 247 -2.10 24.62 24.39
C ALA A 247 -1.37 24.84 23.04
N GLY A 248 -1.76 25.89 22.32
CA GLY A 248 -1.11 26.32 21.07
C GLY A 248 -1.61 25.62 19.81
N GLY A 249 -2.36 24.52 19.93
CA GLY A 249 -2.92 23.80 18.77
C GLY A 249 -3.82 24.67 17.89
N THR A 250 -4.73 25.43 18.50
CA THR A 250 -5.67 26.31 17.76
C THR A 250 -4.96 27.43 16.99
N ALA A 251 -3.88 27.99 17.53
CA ALA A 251 -3.09 29.03 16.86
C ALA A 251 -2.42 28.49 15.59
N LEU A 252 -1.78 27.32 15.67
CA LEU A 252 -1.14 26.67 14.53
C LEU A 252 -2.12 26.33 13.41
N LEU A 253 -3.31 25.83 13.77
CA LEU A 253 -4.34 25.52 12.76
C LEU A 253 -4.91 26.77 12.10
N ARG A 254 -4.99 27.91 12.81
CA ARG A 254 -5.37 29.19 12.20
C ARG A 254 -4.32 29.68 11.21
N GLU A 255 -3.03 29.56 11.54
CA GLU A 255 -1.94 29.87 10.61
C GLU A 255 -1.97 28.97 9.37
N TYR A 256 -2.09 27.66 9.56
CA TYR A 256 -2.26 26.70 8.47
C TYR A 256 -3.44 27.10 7.56
N LEU A 257 -4.61 27.41 8.14
CA LEU A 257 -5.78 27.81 7.37
C LEU A 257 -5.59 29.13 6.61
N ALA A 258 -4.76 30.04 7.10
CA ALA A 258 -4.46 31.29 6.42
C ALA A 258 -3.55 31.08 5.21
N HIS A 259 -2.59 30.16 5.28
CA HIS A 259 -1.51 30.06 4.28
C HIS A 259 -1.66 28.87 3.33
N ALA A 260 -2.11 27.71 3.82
CA ALA A 260 -2.07 26.46 3.07
C ALA A 260 -2.86 26.52 1.76
N LYS A 261 -2.24 26.10 0.66
CA LYS A 261 -2.90 25.97 -0.64
C LYS A 261 -3.75 24.69 -0.64
N ALA A 262 -5.06 24.85 -0.88
CA ALA A 262 -5.99 23.72 -0.87
C ALA A 262 -5.70 22.64 -1.92
N ALA A 263 -5.03 23.00 -3.03
CA ALA A 263 -4.70 22.07 -4.10
C ALA A 263 -3.52 21.14 -3.78
N THR A 264 -2.69 21.50 -2.79
CA THR A 264 -1.43 20.79 -2.50
C THR A 264 -1.35 20.23 -1.08
N SER A 265 -2.14 20.75 -0.13
CA SER A 265 -2.16 20.24 1.24
C SER A 265 -2.71 18.81 1.33
N TYR A 266 -2.06 17.97 2.14
CA TYR A 266 -2.61 16.66 2.49
C TYR A 266 -3.86 16.76 3.37
N PHE A 267 -4.09 17.90 4.04
CA PHE A 267 -5.27 18.10 4.86
C PHE A 267 -6.39 18.84 4.13
N LYS A 268 -7.62 18.35 4.26
CA LYS A 268 -8.81 19.10 3.81
C LYS A 268 -9.05 20.29 4.75
N LYS A 269 -8.94 21.52 4.24
CA LYS A 269 -9.19 22.75 5.03
C LYS A 269 -10.58 22.78 5.66
N SER A 270 -11.60 22.21 5.03
CA SER A 270 -12.96 22.10 5.59
C SER A 270 -12.99 21.25 6.86
N TRP A 271 -12.24 20.16 6.89
CA TRP A 271 -12.11 19.28 8.06
C TRP A 271 -11.29 19.96 9.17
N VAL A 272 -10.19 20.62 8.85
CA VAL A 272 -9.43 21.38 9.88
C VAL A 272 -10.30 22.48 10.52
N ARG A 273 -11.18 23.13 9.75
CA ARG A 273 -12.16 24.10 10.29
C ARG A 273 -13.18 23.47 11.23
N SER A 274 -13.67 22.25 10.96
CA SER A 274 -14.62 21.60 11.86
C SER A 274 -13.97 21.28 13.20
N ILE A 275 -12.74 20.77 13.20
CA ILE A 275 -11.96 20.52 14.43
C ILE A 275 -11.75 21.79 15.24
N LEU A 276 -11.41 22.91 14.60
CA LEU A 276 -11.28 24.20 15.29
C LEU A 276 -12.58 24.69 15.93
N LYS A 277 -13.72 24.49 15.26
CA LYS A 277 -15.03 24.84 15.80
C LYS A 277 -15.35 24.03 17.05
N GLU A 278 -15.08 22.73 17.03
CA GLU A 278 -15.25 21.84 18.17
C GLU A 278 -14.35 22.21 19.34
N ALA A 279 -13.07 22.52 19.08
CA ALA A 279 -12.14 22.98 20.11
C ALA A 279 -12.62 24.29 20.78
N SER A 280 -13.12 25.24 19.98
CA SER A 280 -13.63 26.53 20.49
C SER A 280 -14.90 26.38 21.34
N LEU A 281 -15.68 25.32 21.14
CA LEU A 281 -16.85 25.01 21.97
C LEU A 281 -16.48 24.39 23.32
N LYS A 282 -15.29 23.79 23.45
CA LYS A 282 -14.78 23.23 24.71
C LYS A 282 -14.10 24.27 25.60
N GLU A 283 -13.75 25.42 25.03
CA GLU A 283 -13.13 26.56 25.73
C GLU A 283 -14.17 27.52 26.36
N ASN A 284 -15.47 27.36 26.03
CA ASN A 284 -16.60 28.13 26.58
C ASN A 284 -17.44 27.29 27.55
#